data_AF-A0AAD2K8L8-F1
#
_entry.id   AF-A0AAD2K8L8-F1
#
_cell.length_a   1.000
_cell.length_b   1.000
_cell.length_c   1.000
_cell.angle_alpha   90.00
_cell.angle_beta   90.00
_cell.angle_gamma   90.00
#
_symmetry.space_group_name_H-M   'P 1'
#
loop_
_entity.id
_entity.type
_entity.pdbx_description
1 polymer ?
#
loop_
_entity_poly.entity_id
_entity_poly.type
_entity_poly.pdbx_seq_one_letter_code
_entity_poly.pdbx_strand_id
1 'polypeptide(L)'
;MHSFTIISLTLAALSPLAHAAAHLPRTGLDARPHAATNVCACIGGVIRVDGTDCGTLEPESLCACVSTVADAVASVSLAPIKAALAIGAAAEAELVASLKTQIQSSPKRRTCAHPPHSVPACSREDLCGFTCRSGFELSNGLCF
;
A
#
# COMPACT_ATOMS: atom_id res chain seq x y z
N MET A 1 -45.00 8.40 46.00
CA MET A 1 -44.40 8.76 47.30
C MET A 1 -43.33 7.72 47.62
N HIS A 2 -42.11 8.18 47.95
CA HIS A 2 -40.94 7.43 48.44
C HIS A 2 -40.23 6.53 47.39
N SER A 3 -38.91 6.50 47.23
CA SER A 3 -37.79 7.19 47.87
C SER A 3 -36.57 7.12 46.95
N PHE A 4 -35.77 8.18 46.97
CA PHE A 4 -34.42 8.22 46.38
C PHE A 4 -33.43 7.42 47.23
N THR A 5 -32.45 6.77 46.61
CA THR A 5 -31.16 6.49 47.28
C THR A 5 -30.04 6.69 46.28
N ILE A 6 -29.26 7.74 46.54
CA ILE A 6 -28.03 8.12 45.85
C ILE A 6 -26.91 7.33 46.55
N ILE A 7 -26.12 6.56 45.79
CA ILE A 7 -24.81 6.08 46.26
C ILE A 7 -23.76 6.74 45.38
N SER A 8 -23.20 7.83 45.91
CA SER A 8 -21.94 8.39 45.46
C SER A 8 -20.81 7.47 45.89
N LEU A 9 -20.01 6.98 44.93
CA LEU A 9 -18.65 6.54 45.21
C LEU A 9 -17.69 7.38 44.36
N THR A 10 -17.03 8.31 45.03
CA THR A 10 -15.80 8.98 44.61
C THR A 10 -14.58 8.14 45.04
N LEU A 11 -13.41 8.49 44.51
CA LEU A 11 -12.05 7.96 44.69
C LEU A 11 -11.59 7.00 43.57
N ALA A 12 -10.41 7.14 42.96
CA ALA A 12 -9.27 8.02 43.23
C ALA A 12 -8.48 8.26 41.93
N ALA A 13 -7.94 9.47 41.83
CA ALA A 13 -6.92 9.85 40.85
C ALA A 13 -5.63 9.06 41.07
N LEU A 14 -5.02 8.60 39.98
CA LEU A 14 -3.60 8.25 39.91
C LEU A 14 -3.04 8.73 38.56
N SER A 15 -1.89 9.37 38.67
CA SER A 15 -1.30 10.36 37.77
C SER A 15 -0.86 9.85 36.39
N PRO A 16 -0.77 10.74 35.38
CA PRO A 16 -0.11 10.44 34.12
C PRO A 16 1.42 10.44 34.32
N LEU A 17 2.09 9.32 34.04
CA LEU A 17 3.52 9.34 33.78
C LEU A 17 3.76 10.08 32.46
N ALA A 18 4.14 11.35 32.57
CA ALA A 18 4.74 12.11 31.49
C ALA A 18 6.05 11.43 31.07
N HIS A 19 6.00 10.66 29.98
CA HIS A 19 7.21 10.29 29.26
C HIS A 19 7.71 11.52 28.53
N ALA A 20 8.76 12.14 29.08
CA ALA A 20 9.50 13.19 28.41
C ALA A 20 10.07 12.64 27.10
N ALA A 21 9.51 13.11 25.99
CA ALA A 21 10.03 12.87 24.65
C ALA A 21 11.37 13.59 24.51
N ALA A 22 12.48 12.85 24.59
CA ALA A 22 13.76 13.31 24.06
C ALA A 22 13.74 13.15 22.52
N HIS A 23 12.97 14.00 21.84
CA HIS A 23 13.12 14.20 20.40
C HIS A 23 14.37 15.05 20.18
N LEU A 24 15.51 14.39 19.98
CA LEU A 24 16.65 15.04 19.34
C LEU A 24 16.20 15.48 17.93
N PRO A 25 16.33 16.76 17.54
CA PRO A 25 16.21 17.16 16.15
C PRO A 25 17.38 16.53 15.42
N ARG A 26 17.09 15.46 14.69
CA ARG A 26 18.03 14.83 13.76
C ARG A 26 18.35 15.88 12.71
N THR A 27 19.53 16.47 12.78
CA THR A 27 20.12 17.31 11.74
C THR A 27 20.34 16.44 10.50
N GLY A 28 19.31 16.34 9.66
CA GLY A 28 19.40 15.75 8.33
C GLY A 28 19.97 16.77 7.36
N LEU A 29 21.31 16.90 7.34
CA LEU A 29 22.01 17.43 6.18
C LEU A 29 21.66 16.55 4.97
N ASP A 30 21.27 17.18 3.86
CA ASP A 30 21.11 16.58 2.53
C ASP A 30 20.24 15.33 2.45
N ALA A 31 18.96 15.44 2.81
CA ALA A 31 17.95 14.59 2.20
C ALA A 31 17.74 15.04 0.74
N ARG A 32 18.74 14.79 -0.13
CA ARG A 32 18.44 14.65 -1.56
C ARG A 32 17.29 13.65 -1.61
N PRO A 33 16.12 14.01 -2.15
CA PRO A 33 15.00 13.09 -2.17
C PRO A 33 15.47 11.82 -2.90
N HIS A 34 15.69 10.76 -2.13
CA HIS A 34 16.24 9.53 -2.68
C HIS A 34 15.20 8.96 -3.61
N ALA A 35 15.62 8.61 -4.82
CA ALA A 35 14.77 7.90 -5.76
C ALA A 35 14.18 6.68 -5.05
N ALA A 36 12.85 6.55 -5.07
CA ALA A 36 12.18 5.45 -4.41
C ALA A 36 12.40 4.18 -5.24
N THR A 37 13.17 3.24 -4.69
CA THR A 37 13.38 1.95 -5.32
C THR A 37 12.17 1.05 -5.09
N ASN A 38 11.65 0.45 -6.15
CA ASN A 38 10.51 -0.46 -6.13
C ASN A 38 10.79 -1.72 -6.92
N VAL A 39 10.11 -2.80 -6.57
CA VAL A 39 10.09 -4.03 -7.38
C VAL A 39 8.78 -4.06 -8.14
N CYS A 40 8.85 -4.19 -9.46
CA CYS A 40 7.70 -4.09 -10.35
C CYS A 40 7.68 -5.27 -11.31
N ALA A 41 6.50 -5.76 -11.64
CA ALA A 41 6.31 -6.86 -12.58
C ALA A 41 4.91 -6.80 -13.19
N CYS A 42 4.75 -7.41 -14.37
CA CYS A 42 3.45 -7.82 -14.85
C CYS A 42 3.19 -9.26 -14.42
N ILE A 43 2.05 -9.48 -13.78
CA ILE A 43 1.58 -10.78 -13.31
C ILE A 43 0.29 -11.16 -14.01
N GLY A 44 0.02 -12.46 -14.04
CA GLY A 44 -1.17 -13.08 -14.61
C GLY A 44 -1.27 -14.51 -14.14
N GLY A 45 -2.32 -15.22 -14.56
CA GLY A 45 -2.62 -16.57 -14.12
C GLY A 45 -3.57 -16.61 -12.92
N VAL A 46 -3.59 -17.75 -12.23
CA VAL A 46 -4.54 -18.01 -11.14
C VAL A 46 -4.18 -17.18 -9.91
N ILE A 47 -5.12 -16.38 -9.44
CA ILE A 47 -5.00 -15.65 -8.20
C ILE A 47 -5.48 -16.54 -7.07
N ARG A 48 -4.58 -16.78 -6.11
CA ARG A 48 -4.85 -17.58 -4.92
C ARG A 48 -4.78 -16.72 -3.68
N VAL A 49 -5.76 -16.88 -2.80
CA VAL A 49 -5.78 -16.31 -1.45
C VAL A 49 -5.99 -17.46 -0.48
N ASP A 50 -5.04 -17.66 0.43
CA ASP A 50 -5.01 -18.80 1.37
C ASP A 50 -5.25 -20.17 0.69
N GLY A 51 -4.62 -20.39 -0.47
CA GLY A 51 -4.76 -21.62 -1.26
C GLY A 51 -6.08 -21.76 -2.04
N THR A 52 -7.02 -20.83 -1.87
CA THR A 52 -8.29 -20.81 -2.62
C THR A 52 -8.14 -20.07 -3.94
N ASP A 53 -8.62 -20.65 -5.04
CA ASP A 53 -8.62 -20.03 -6.36
C ASP A 53 -9.72 -18.94 -6.44
N CYS A 54 -9.32 -17.67 -6.51
CA CYS A 54 -10.22 -16.52 -6.52
C CYS A 54 -10.56 -16.04 -7.93
N GLY A 55 -9.88 -16.57 -8.95
CA GLY A 55 -10.05 -16.19 -10.34
C GLY A 55 -8.76 -16.32 -11.12
N THR A 56 -8.83 -16.00 -12.42
CA THR A 56 -7.67 -16.01 -13.31
C THR A 56 -7.55 -14.65 -13.97
N LEU A 57 -6.34 -14.10 -13.94
CA LEU A 57 -5.94 -12.93 -14.71
C LEU A 57 -5.32 -13.39 -16.03
N GLU A 58 -5.58 -12.65 -17.10
CA GLU A 58 -4.88 -12.87 -18.35
C GLU A 58 -3.36 -12.72 -18.16
N PRO A 59 -2.54 -13.44 -18.93
CA PRO A 59 -1.10 -13.37 -18.79
C PRO A 59 -0.59 -11.93 -18.98
N GLU A 60 0.13 -11.44 -17.96
CA GLU A 60 0.69 -10.09 -17.87
C GLU A 60 -0.36 -8.98 -18.00
N SER A 61 -1.60 -9.23 -17.54
CA SER A 61 -2.67 -8.22 -17.58
C SER A 61 -2.56 -7.19 -16.46
N LEU A 62 -1.91 -7.53 -15.35
CA LEU A 62 -1.77 -6.65 -14.19
C LEU A 62 -0.29 -6.29 -14.00
N CYS A 63 0.08 -5.08 -14.36
CA CYS A 63 1.41 -4.53 -14.13
C CYS A 63 1.38 -3.58 -12.93
N ALA A 64 2.18 -3.86 -11.91
CA ALA A 64 2.25 -3.04 -10.71
C ALA A 64 3.61 -3.16 -10.02
N CYS A 65 3.92 -2.17 -9.17
CA CYS A 65 5.01 -2.26 -8.21
C CYS A 65 4.48 -2.70 -6.84
N VAL A 66 5.35 -3.27 -6.01
CA VAL A 66 5.02 -3.65 -4.63
C VAL A 66 4.45 -2.47 -3.83
N SER A 67 4.89 -1.24 -4.06
CA SER A 67 4.36 -0.07 -3.35
C SER A 67 2.98 0.40 -3.83
N THR A 68 2.61 0.15 -5.09
CA THR A 68 1.38 0.68 -5.72
C THR A 68 0.33 -0.39 -5.99
N VAL A 69 0.61 -1.66 -5.69
CA VAL A 69 -0.30 -2.77 -5.97
C VAL A 69 -1.65 -2.64 -5.25
N ALA A 70 -1.70 -2.00 -4.07
CA ALA A 70 -2.96 -1.69 -3.40
C ALA A 70 -3.81 -0.72 -4.23
N ASP A 71 -3.22 0.36 -4.73
CA ASP A 71 -3.88 1.31 -5.61
C ASP A 71 -4.29 0.67 -6.94
N ALA A 72 -3.47 -0.23 -7.48
CA ALA A 72 -3.79 -1.00 -8.70
C ALA A 72 -4.99 -1.93 -8.48
N VAL A 73 -5.09 -2.60 -7.34
CA VAL A 73 -6.23 -3.44 -6.93
C VAL A 73 -7.51 -2.61 -6.73
N ALA A 74 -7.37 -1.36 -6.28
CA ALA A 74 -8.48 -0.42 -6.16
C ALA A 74 -8.95 0.10 -7.53
N SER A 75 -8.02 0.28 -8.47
CA SER A 75 -8.27 0.88 -9.80
C SER A 75 -8.78 -0.13 -10.83
N VAL A 76 -8.32 -1.39 -10.77
CA VAL A 76 -8.81 -2.45 -11.66
C VAL A 76 -10.13 -2.97 -11.11
N SER A 77 -11.13 -3.15 -11.98
CA SER A 77 -12.38 -3.81 -11.63
C SER A 77 -12.13 -5.29 -11.39
N LEU A 78 -11.58 -5.62 -10.22
CA LEU A 78 -11.44 -7.00 -9.75
C LEU A 78 -12.78 -7.52 -9.23
N ALA A 79 -13.92 -6.98 -9.66
CA ALA A 79 -15.26 -7.36 -9.24
C ALA A 79 -15.49 -8.89 -9.23
N PRO A 80 -15.10 -9.68 -10.26
CA PRO A 80 -15.23 -11.14 -10.18
C PRO A 80 -14.34 -11.77 -9.11
N ILE A 81 -13.13 -11.25 -8.89
CA ILE A 81 -12.20 -11.74 -7.86
C ILE A 81 -12.67 -11.32 -6.46
N LYS A 82 -13.15 -10.09 -6.30
CA LYS A 82 -13.77 -9.54 -5.08
C LYS A 82 -15.14 -10.17 -4.79
N ALA A 83 -15.82 -10.73 -5.78
CA ALA A 83 -17.05 -11.50 -5.57
C ALA A 83 -16.75 -12.94 -5.14
N ALA A 84 -15.69 -13.56 -5.71
CA ALA A 84 -15.19 -14.85 -5.27
C ALA A 84 -14.63 -14.79 -3.84
N LEU A 85 -13.96 -13.70 -3.51
CA LEU A 85 -13.58 -13.31 -2.16
C LEU A 85 -14.76 -12.58 -1.50
N ALA A 86 -15.82 -13.29 -1.10
CA ALA A 86 -17.06 -12.71 -0.55
C ALA A 86 -16.95 -11.87 0.75
N ILE A 87 -15.83 -11.18 1.03
CA ILE A 87 -15.40 -10.83 2.38
C ILE A 87 -14.80 -9.42 2.36
N GLY A 88 -15.12 -8.63 3.39
CA GLY A 88 -14.71 -7.21 3.54
C GLY A 88 -13.19 -6.96 3.58
N ALA A 89 -12.78 -5.86 4.22
CA ALA A 89 -11.40 -5.34 4.18
C ALA A 89 -10.26 -6.36 4.44
N ALA A 90 -10.53 -7.46 5.15
CA ALA A 90 -9.58 -8.55 5.37
C ALA A 90 -9.16 -9.26 4.06
N ALA A 91 -10.09 -9.56 3.15
CA ALA A 91 -9.75 -10.24 1.91
C ALA A 91 -9.00 -9.34 0.92
N GLU A 92 -9.22 -8.02 0.96
CA GLU A 92 -8.43 -7.10 0.16
C GLU A 92 -6.97 -7.06 0.60
N ALA A 93 -6.72 -7.05 1.92
CA ALA A 93 -5.37 -7.08 2.46
C ALA A 93 -4.63 -8.38 2.07
N GLU A 94 -5.30 -9.52 2.14
CA GLU A 94 -4.72 -10.80 1.73
C GLU A 94 -4.49 -10.90 0.22
N LEU A 95 -5.42 -10.39 -0.59
CA LEU A 95 -5.22 -10.27 -2.04
C LEU A 95 -4.00 -9.41 -2.37
N VAL A 96 -3.90 -8.23 -1.75
CA VAL A 96 -2.74 -7.35 -1.91
C VAL A 96 -1.45 -8.05 -1.49
N ALA A 97 -1.45 -8.79 -0.37
CA ALA A 97 -0.29 -9.56 0.07
C ALA A 97 0.10 -10.65 -0.94
N SER A 98 -0.88 -11.42 -1.44
CA SER A 98 -0.66 -12.46 -2.46
C SER A 98 -0.06 -11.86 -3.74
N LEU A 99 -0.61 -10.75 -4.24
CA LEU A 99 -0.09 -10.08 -5.43
C LEU A 99 1.31 -9.52 -5.21
N LYS A 100 1.63 -8.98 -4.02
CA LYS A 100 3.00 -8.56 -3.67
C LYS A 100 3.97 -9.73 -3.76
N THR A 101 3.61 -10.89 -3.20
CA THR A 101 4.43 -12.10 -3.29
C THR A 101 4.62 -12.53 -4.75
N GLN A 102 3.57 -12.54 -5.56
CA GLN A 102 3.70 -12.87 -6.99
C GLN A 102 4.62 -11.89 -7.74
N ILE A 103 4.51 -10.58 -7.50
CA ILE A 103 5.41 -9.57 -8.09
C ILE A 103 6.86 -9.85 -7.67
N GLN A 104 7.11 -10.13 -6.39
CA GLN A 104 8.45 -10.39 -5.85
C GLN A 104 9.04 -11.72 -6.34
N SER A 105 8.22 -12.74 -6.57
CA SER A 105 8.64 -14.04 -7.07
C SER A 105 8.66 -14.14 -8.60
N SER A 106 8.10 -13.15 -9.31
CA SER A 106 8.04 -13.18 -10.77
C SER A 106 9.45 -13.24 -11.38
N PRO A 107 9.70 -14.13 -12.36
CA PRO A 107 10.96 -14.17 -13.08
C PRO A 107 11.16 -12.94 -13.97
N LYS A 108 10.07 -12.23 -14.31
CA LYS A 108 10.07 -11.01 -15.13
C LYS A 108 10.07 -9.73 -14.29
N ARG A 109 10.30 -9.82 -12.97
CA ARG A 109 10.35 -8.64 -12.11
C ARG A 109 11.56 -7.76 -12.43
N ARG A 110 11.41 -6.46 -12.18
CA ARG A 110 12.47 -5.47 -12.31
C ARG A 110 12.53 -4.59 -11.07
N THR A 111 13.74 -4.25 -10.66
CA THR A 111 13.97 -3.21 -9.66
C THR A 111 14.04 -1.86 -10.37
N CYS A 112 13.12 -0.97 -10.04
CA CYS A 112 12.95 0.34 -10.66
C CYS A 112 13.29 1.45 -9.66
N ALA A 113 14.08 2.43 -10.08
CA ALA A 113 14.32 3.64 -9.30
C ALA A 113 13.45 4.75 -9.89
N HIS A 114 12.54 5.29 -9.08
CA HIS A 114 11.64 6.35 -9.53
C HIS A 114 12.08 7.69 -8.94
N PRO A 115 12.03 8.78 -9.72
CA PRO A 115 12.47 10.08 -9.23
C PRO A 115 11.58 10.58 -8.08
N PRO A 116 12.05 11.59 -7.34
CA PRO A 116 11.21 12.32 -6.38
C PRO A 116 9.88 12.74 -6.98
N HIS A 117 8.83 12.79 -6.15
CA HIS A 117 7.48 13.26 -6.54
C HIS A 117 6.81 12.47 -7.68
N SER A 118 7.33 11.29 -8.01
CA SER A 118 6.70 10.37 -8.95
C SER A 118 5.88 9.29 -8.23
N VAL A 119 4.98 8.68 -9.00
CA VAL A 119 4.21 7.49 -8.63
C VAL A 119 4.48 6.45 -9.73
N PRO A 120 4.83 5.21 -9.37
CA PRO A 120 5.00 4.15 -10.36
C PRO A 120 3.73 3.95 -11.19
N ALA A 121 3.90 3.89 -12.51
CA ALA A 121 2.86 3.72 -13.51
C ALA A 121 3.29 2.60 -14.47
N CYS A 122 3.37 1.38 -13.94
CA CYS A 122 3.85 0.22 -14.66
C CYS A 122 2.92 -0.14 -15.82
N SER A 123 3.50 -0.44 -16.97
CA SER A 123 2.80 -1.09 -18.08
C SER A 123 3.59 -2.31 -18.57
N ARG A 124 3.04 -3.02 -19.56
CA ARG A 124 3.75 -4.14 -20.20
C ARG A 124 4.94 -3.64 -21.02
N GLU A 125 4.81 -2.46 -21.60
CA GLU A 125 5.81 -1.81 -22.43
C GLU A 125 6.90 -1.15 -21.58
N ASP A 126 6.54 -0.62 -20.40
CA ASP A 126 7.48 -0.01 -19.46
C ASP A 126 7.16 -0.37 -18.00
N LEU A 127 7.84 -1.39 -17.49
CA LEU A 127 7.73 -1.84 -16.10
C LEU A 127 8.19 -0.79 -15.09
N CYS A 128 9.09 0.12 -15.48
CA CYS A 128 9.61 1.18 -14.60
C CYS A 128 9.05 2.56 -14.96
N GLY A 129 7.96 2.58 -15.72
CA GLY A 129 7.23 3.80 -16.04
C GLY A 129 6.72 4.48 -14.78
N PHE A 130 6.61 5.79 -14.82
CA PHE A 130 6.08 6.59 -13.74
C PHE A 130 5.30 7.79 -14.26
N THR A 131 4.43 8.31 -13.39
CA THR A 131 3.75 9.59 -13.58
C THR A 131 4.11 10.52 -12.44
N CYS A 132 4.05 11.83 -12.66
CA CYS A 132 4.21 12.79 -11.58
C CYS A 132 2.97 12.79 -10.68
N ARG A 133 3.21 12.93 -9.37
CA ARG A 133 2.13 13.13 -8.41
C ARG A 133 1.42 14.45 -8.73
N SER A 134 0.14 14.54 -8.39
CA SER A 134 -0.62 15.79 -8.51
C SER A 134 0.15 16.99 -7.94
N GLY A 135 0.24 18.06 -8.73
CA GLY A 135 0.97 19.28 -8.39
C GLY A 135 2.44 19.33 -8.87
N PHE A 136 2.93 18.28 -9.53
CA PHE A 136 4.27 18.21 -10.11
C PHE A 136 4.20 17.95 -11.61
N GLU A 137 5.15 18.48 -12.38
CA GLU A 137 5.23 18.35 -13.83
C GLU A 137 6.45 17.53 -14.28
N LEU A 138 6.29 16.77 -15.38
CA LEU A 138 7.36 15.99 -15.96
C LEU A 138 8.29 16.89 -16.78
N SER A 139 9.54 17.03 -16.32
CA SER A 139 10.57 17.78 -17.04
C SER A 139 11.91 17.04 -16.95
N ASN A 140 12.52 16.77 -18.12
CA ASN A 140 13.81 16.06 -18.24
C ASN A 140 13.87 14.72 -17.46
N GLY A 141 12.77 13.96 -17.45
CA GLY A 141 12.70 12.66 -16.75
C GLY A 141 12.61 12.75 -15.23
N LEU A 142 12.25 13.91 -14.70
CA LEU A 142 12.05 14.17 -13.27
C LEU A 142 10.70 14.87 -13.05
N CYS A 143 10.19 14.82 -11.82
CA CYS A 143 8.97 15.52 -11.42
C CYS A 143 9.31 16.71 -10.51
N PHE A 144 8.89 17.92 -10.91
CA PHE A 144 9.16 19.19 -10.21
C PHE A 144 7.90 19.99 -9.93
#